data_AF-A0A822C7W6-F1
#
_entry.id   AF-A0A822C7W6-F1
#
_cell.length_a   1.000
_cell.length_b   1.000
_cell.length_c   1.000
_cell.angle_alpha   90.00
_cell.angle_beta   90.00
_cell.angle_gamma   90.00
#
_symmetry.space_group_name_H-M   'P 1'
#
loop_
_entity.id
_entity.type
_entity.pdbx_description
1 polymer ?
#
loop_
_entity_poly.entity_id
_entity_poly.type
_entity_poly.pdbx_seq_one_letter_code
_entity_poly.pdbx_strand_id
1 'polypeptide(L)'
;QLVGSSNVDITYSYNVVDHGNISSYPLYHTSYEVFSMMKKFIDPHFTAHKTIGQLWGVLTLLLSETSVLPFNVTRYTTALMQAMNSLKPKDSAVLDPLRNAINDFGKATQDFAARLKSLDLENPYEIRAYNDQLLQLERAFLNPLGQGGDYTDLKHVVYAPAKINLYAADGFPSLSDAIVSDDSREIANQIAIVTYFVRGALATLKEFNNFSS
;
A
#
# COMPACT_ATOMS: atom_id res chain seq x y z
N GLN A 1 7.08 -0.15 -5.65
CA GLN A 1 7.08 -1.47 -4.99
C GLN A 1 7.22 -2.56 -6.07
N LEU A 2 8.35 -3.28 -6.09
CA LEU A 2 8.72 -4.16 -7.22
C LEU A 2 8.09 -5.57 -7.16
N VAL A 3 7.90 -6.08 -5.94
CA VAL A 3 7.59 -7.51 -5.68
C VAL A 3 6.25 -7.72 -4.97
N GLY A 4 5.51 -6.65 -4.69
CA GLY A 4 4.18 -6.71 -4.03
C GLY A 4 4.22 -7.32 -2.64
N SER A 5 5.25 -7.01 -1.86
CA SER A 5 5.31 -7.34 -0.43
C SER A 5 4.84 -6.14 0.38
N SER A 6 3.92 -6.34 1.33
CA SER A 6 3.56 -5.31 2.28
C SER A 6 4.80 -4.85 3.04
N ASN A 7 5.01 -3.54 3.14
CA ASN A 7 6.22 -2.93 3.68
C ASN A 7 5.85 -1.75 4.57
N VAL A 8 6.76 -1.41 5.47
CA VAL A 8 6.63 -0.27 6.35
C VAL A 8 8.01 0.35 6.56
N ASP A 9 8.07 1.68 6.57
CA ASP A 9 9.21 2.46 7.00
C ASP A 9 8.79 3.25 8.25
N ILE A 10 9.64 3.22 9.27
CA ILE A 10 9.38 3.86 10.55
C ILE A 10 10.61 4.67 10.93
N THR A 11 10.43 5.98 11.00
CA THR A 11 11.48 6.92 11.36
C THR A 11 11.01 7.85 12.47
N TYR A 12 11.96 8.39 13.22
CA TYR A 12 11.72 9.51 14.11
C TYR A 12 12.13 10.78 13.36
N SER A 13 11.20 11.73 13.23
CA SER A 13 11.43 12.97 12.48
C SER A 13 11.17 14.21 13.35
N TYR A 14 11.65 15.34 12.86
CA TYR A 14 11.47 16.64 13.48
C TYR A 14 10.02 17.12 13.34
N ASN A 15 9.61 18.07 14.18
CA ASN A 15 8.29 18.68 14.08
C ASN A 15 8.24 19.70 12.93
N VAL A 16 7.44 19.40 11.90
CA VAL A 16 7.24 20.27 10.73
C VAL A 16 6.65 21.63 11.08
N VAL A 17 5.89 21.74 12.18
CA VAL A 17 5.33 23.02 12.66
C VAL A 17 6.43 23.95 13.15
N ASP A 18 7.43 23.41 13.84
CA ASP A 18 8.48 24.20 14.49
C ASP A 18 9.63 24.54 13.54
N HIS A 19 9.85 23.71 12.52
CA HIS A 19 11.03 23.79 11.63
C HIS A 19 10.70 24.05 10.16
N GLY A 20 9.41 24.20 9.83
CA GLY A 20 8.94 24.31 8.46
C GLY A 20 9.12 23.01 7.66
N ASN A 21 8.72 23.06 6.39
CA ASN A 21 8.78 21.90 5.49
C ASN A 21 10.16 21.79 4.82
N ILE A 22 11.20 21.42 5.59
CA ILE A 22 12.54 21.17 5.03
C ILE A 22 12.58 19.79 4.34
N SER A 23 13.17 19.71 3.15
CA SER A 23 13.14 18.49 2.33
C SER A 23 13.93 17.32 2.93
N SER A 24 14.92 17.60 3.78
CA SER A 24 15.69 16.61 4.52
C SER A 24 16.31 17.25 5.76
N TYR A 25 16.91 16.44 6.63
CA TYR A 25 17.67 16.97 7.75
C TYR A 25 18.97 17.65 7.26
N PRO A 26 19.45 18.73 7.91
CA PRO A 26 20.44 19.63 7.31
C PRO A 26 21.81 19.04 6.95
N LEU A 27 22.18 17.87 7.49
CA LEU A 27 23.48 17.27 7.25
C LEU A 27 23.44 16.21 6.14
N TYR A 28 22.27 15.86 5.61
CA TYR A 28 22.08 14.79 4.63
C TYR A 28 23.07 14.83 3.46
N HIS A 29 23.75 13.71 3.17
CA HIS A 29 24.74 13.55 2.10
C HIS A 29 25.90 14.55 2.15
N THR A 30 26.31 14.99 3.34
CA THR A 30 27.48 15.87 3.52
C THR A 30 28.59 15.20 4.33
N SER A 31 29.80 15.77 4.29
CA SER A 31 30.91 15.34 5.16
C SER A 31 30.67 15.54 6.66
N TYR A 32 29.57 16.21 7.03
CA TYR A 32 29.18 16.47 8.41
C TYR A 32 28.23 15.42 8.99
N GLU A 33 27.84 14.39 8.23
CA GLU A 33 27.09 13.22 8.73
C GLU A 33 27.98 12.32 9.62
N VAL A 34 28.38 12.85 10.77
CA VAL A 34 29.29 12.18 11.70
C VAL A 34 28.61 11.90 13.04
N PHE A 35 29.10 10.87 13.73
CA PHE A 35 28.56 10.43 15.03
C PHE A 35 28.46 11.56 16.06
N SER A 36 29.42 12.49 16.09
CA SER A 36 29.39 13.62 17.04
C SER A 36 28.20 14.54 16.84
N MET A 37 27.71 14.72 15.60
CA MET A 37 26.50 15.50 15.32
C MET A 37 25.25 14.78 15.81
N MET A 38 25.18 13.47 15.58
CA MET A 38 24.09 12.63 16.10
C MET A 38 24.03 12.70 17.63
N LYS A 39 25.15 12.45 18.30
CA LYS A 39 25.25 12.40 19.76
C LYS A 39 25.10 13.77 20.44
N LYS A 40 25.36 14.87 19.73
CA LYS A 40 25.30 16.21 20.33
C LYS A 40 23.97 16.90 20.06
N PHE A 41 23.38 16.72 18.89
CA PHE A 41 22.27 17.56 18.43
C PHE A 41 21.02 16.79 18.01
N ILE A 42 21.14 15.58 17.46
CA ILE A 42 19.99 14.85 16.91
C ILE A 42 19.35 13.93 17.95
N ASP A 43 20.13 13.04 18.58
CA ASP A 43 19.63 12.13 19.62
C ASP A 43 20.65 11.98 20.76
N PRO A 44 20.80 13.00 21.63
CA PRO A 44 21.88 13.02 22.62
C PRO A 44 21.84 11.89 23.64
N HIS A 45 20.65 11.32 23.89
CA HIS A 45 20.43 10.24 24.83
C HIS A 45 20.13 8.90 24.14
N PHE A 46 20.17 8.84 22.80
CA PHE A 46 19.75 7.67 22.01
C PHE A 46 18.31 7.21 22.30
N THR A 47 17.44 8.11 22.75
CA THR A 47 16.08 7.77 23.13
C THR A 47 15.23 7.50 21.90
N ALA A 48 15.39 8.29 20.82
CA ALA A 48 14.67 8.06 19.58
C ALA A 48 15.15 6.75 18.92
N HIS A 49 16.46 6.51 18.86
CA HIS A 49 17.03 5.27 18.33
C HIS A 49 16.55 4.04 19.13
N LYS A 50 16.58 4.13 20.47
CA LYS A 50 16.05 3.08 21.34
C LYS A 50 14.57 2.82 21.06
N THR A 51 13.76 3.87 20.94
CA THR A 51 12.32 3.76 20.69
C THR A 51 12.03 3.08 19.35
N ILE A 52 12.69 3.51 18.28
CA ILE A 52 12.55 2.89 16.94
C ILE A 52 13.04 1.44 16.97
N GLY A 53 14.16 1.16 17.65
CA GLY A 53 14.66 -0.21 17.83
C GLY A 53 13.68 -1.11 18.57
N GLN A 54 13.06 -0.62 19.65
CA GLN A 54 12.03 -1.35 20.39
C GLN A 54 10.79 -1.60 19.52
N LEU A 55 10.35 -0.60 18.75
CA LEU A 55 9.21 -0.73 17.85
C LEU A 55 9.45 -1.78 16.76
N TRP A 56 10.62 -1.77 16.12
CA TRP A 56 11.02 -2.82 15.17
C TRP A 56 11.09 -4.20 15.82
N GLY A 57 11.60 -4.29 17.06
CA GLY A 57 11.63 -5.54 17.82
C GLY A 57 10.24 -6.10 18.07
N VAL A 58 9.30 -5.26 18.56
CA VAL A 58 7.91 -5.67 18.81
C VAL A 58 7.20 -6.04 17.50
N LEU A 59 7.37 -5.26 16.44
CA LEU A 59 6.76 -5.57 15.13
C LEU A 59 7.28 -6.89 14.57
N THR A 60 8.59 -7.15 14.68
CA THR A 60 9.21 -8.40 14.21
C THR A 60 8.69 -9.60 15.00
N LEU A 61 8.62 -9.49 16.34
CA LEU A 61 8.03 -10.54 17.18
C LEU A 61 6.56 -10.78 16.82
N LEU A 62 5.78 -9.71 16.64
CA LEU A 62 4.38 -9.84 16.26
C LEU A 62 4.22 -10.56 14.92
N LEU A 63 5.01 -10.22 13.90
CA LEU A 63 4.90 -10.85 12.58
C LEU A 63 5.46 -12.29 12.53
N SER A 64 6.36 -12.66 13.44
CA SER A 64 6.98 -13.99 13.46
C SER A 64 6.27 -14.99 14.37
N GLU A 65 5.66 -14.54 15.46
CA GLU A 65 5.10 -15.41 16.49
C GLU A 65 3.57 -15.56 16.40
N THR A 66 2.85 -14.67 15.70
CA THR A 66 1.39 -14.81 15.58
C THR A 66 1.02 -15.92 14.60
N SER A 67 0.17 -16.86 15.03
CA SER A 67 -0.36 -17.92 14.16
C SER A 67 -1.10 -17.36 12.93
N VAL A 68 -1.84 -16.28 13.11
CA VAL A 68 -2.55 -15.56 12.04
C VAL A 68 -1.92 -14.18 11.89
N LEU A 69 -1.55 -13.81 10.66
CA LEU A 69 -0.90 -12.53 10.38
C LEU A 69 -1.81 -11.35 10.81
N PRO A 70 -1.27 -10.33 11.50
CA PRO A 70 -2.04 -9.22 12.07
C PRO A 70 -2.40 -8.16 11.02
N PHE A 71 -2.81 -8.58 9.82
CA PHE A 71 -3.15 -7.69 8.72
C PHE A 71 -4.62 -7.33 8.73
N ASN A 72 -4.91 -6.05 8.54
CA ASN A 72 -6.29 -5.56 8.40
C ASN A 72 -6.57 -5.16 6.95
N VAL A 73 -7.11 -6.11 6.18
CA VAL A 73 -7.44 -5.93 4.76
C VAL A 73 -8.51 -4.87 4.50
N THR A 74 -9.36 -4.56 5.48
CA THR A 74 -10.42 -3.54 5.32
C THR A 74 -9.85 -2.13 5.14
N ARG A 75 -8.66 -1.87 5.68
CA ARG A 75 -7.96 -0.58 5.50
C ARG A 75 -7.59 -0.32 4.04
N TYR A 76 -7.39 -1.39 3.26
CA TYR A 76 -7.04 -1.28 1.84
C TYR A 76 -8.19 -0.64 1.05
N THR A 77 -9.44 -0.98 1.37
CA THR A 77 -10.63 -0.37 0.76
C THR A 77 -10.67 1.14 1.02
N THR A 78 -10.39 1.58 2.25
CA THR A 78 -10.32 3.01 2.59
C THR A 78 -9.23 3.71 1.79
N ALA A 79 -8.04 3.11 1.68
CA ALA A 79 -6.94 3.68 0.91
C ALA A 79 -7.27 3.80 -0.59
N LEU A 80 -7.86 2.76 -1.19
CA LEU A 80 -8.32 2.80 -2.59
C LEU A 80 -9.37 3.89 -2.83
N MET A 81 -10.32 4.04 -1.92
CA MET A 81 -11.33 5.11 -2.00
C MET A 81 -10.70 6.49 -1.89
N GLN A 82 -9.75 6.69 -0.97
CA GLN A 82 -9.03 7.96 -0.82
C GLN A 82 -8.23 8.29 -2.08
N ALA A 83 -7.47 7.34 -2.62
CA ALA A 83 -6.71 7.48 -3.85
C ALA A 83 -7.61 7.76 -5.07
N MET A 84 -8.80 7.18 -5.15
CA MET A 84 -9.74 7.50 -6.23
C MET A 84 -10.33 8.90 -6.07
N ASN A 85 -10.64 9.33 -4.85
CA ASN A 85 -11.25 10.64 -4.57
C ASN A 85 -10.27 11.81 -4.74
N SER A 86 -8.96 11.56 -4.67
CA SER A 86 -7.94 12.56 -4.99
C SER A 86 -7.88 12.87 -6.49
N LEU A 87 -8.30 11.95 -7.36
CA LEU A 87 -8.35 12.15 -8.81
C LEU A 87 -9.38 13.24 -9.18
N LYS A 88 -9.03 14.10 -10.14
CA LYS A 88 -9.86 15.23 -10.61
C LYS A 88 -10.10 15.19 -12.13
N PRO A 89 -10.84 14.20 -12.65
CA PRO A 89 -11.21 14.17 -14.06
C PRO A 89 -12.22 15.28 -14.39
N LYS A 90 -12.30 15.68 -15.66
CA LYS A 90 -13.32 16.64 -16.14
C LYS A 90 -14.75 16.14 -15.93
N ASP A 91 -14.96 14.86 -16.18
CA ASP A 91 -16.22 14.16 -15.88
C ASP A 91 -15.97 13.11 -14.80
N SER A 92 -16.64 13.25 -13.66
CA SER A 92 -16.50 12.34 -12.53
C SER A 92 -17.15 10.97 -12.77
N ALA A 93 -18.11 10.89 -13.70
CA ALA A 93 -18.80 9.64 -14.05
C ALA A 93 -17.85 8.61 -14.68
N VAL A 94 -16.73 9.07 -15.27
CA VAL A 94 -15.71 8.19 -15.84
C VAL A 94 -15.15 7.22 -14.78
N LEU A 95 -15.14 7.61 -13.50
CA LEU A 95 -14.62 6.79 -12.40
C LEU A 95 -15.63 5.79 -11.85
N ASP A 96 -16.89 5.79 -12.31
CA ASP A 96 -17.95 4.92 -11.79
C ASP A 96 -17.61 3.41 -11.85
N PRO A 97 -17.02 2.89 -12.95
CA PRO A 97 -16.61 1.48 -13.00
C PRO A 97 -15.60 1.12 -11.90
N LEU A 98 -14.63 2.00 -11.66
CA LEU A 98 -13.62 1.82 -10.62
C LEU A 98 -14.25 1.93 -9.22
N ARG A 99 -15.13 2.91 -9.00
CA ARG A 99 -15.86 3.08 -7.73
C ARG A 99 -16.66 1.83 -7.38
N ASN A 100 -17.37 1.27 -8.35
CA ASN A 100 -18.14 0.04 -8.16
C ASN A 100 -17.22 -1.15 -7.80
N ALA A 101 -16.09 -1.29 -8.49
CA ALA A 101 -15.12 -2.33 -8.18
C ALA A 101 -14.51 -2.19 -6.78
N ILE A 102 -14.20 -0.96 -6.35
CA ILE A 102 -13.70 -0.70 -4.98
C ILE A 102 -14.79 -1.00 -3.94
N ASN A 103 -16.05 -0.67 -4.20
CA ASN A 103 -17.16 -1.00 -3.30
C ASN A 103 -17.35 -2.51 -3.15
N ASP A 104 -17.27 -3.26 -4.25
CA ASP A 104 -17.37 -4.72 -4.23
C ASP A 104 -16.16 -5.36 -3.54
N PHE A 105 -14.96 -4.82 -3.76
CA PHE A 105 -13.77 -5.19 -3.01
C PHE A 105 -13.94 -4.92 -1.52
N GLY A 106 -14.54 -3.78 -1.16
CA GLY A 106 -14.92 -3.42 0.21
C GLY A 106 -15.79 -4.47 0.89
N LYS A 107 -16.85 -4.92 0.22
CA LYS A 107 -17.69 -6.02 0.72
C LYS A 107 -16.88 -7.30 0.93
N ALA A 108 -16.06 -7.69 -0.05
CA ALA A 108 -15.23 -8.88 0.07
C ALA A 108 -14.21 -8.79 1.23
N THR A 109 -13.63 -7.61 1.49
CA THR A 109 -12.74 -7.41 2.65
C THR A 109 -13.49 -7.54 3.98
N GLN A 110 -14.75 -7.07 4.05
CA GLN A 110 -15.59 -7.20 5.24
C GLN A 110 -15.99 -8.65 5.48
N ASP A 111 -16.41 -9.36 4.43
CA ASP A 111 -16.76 -10.78 4.48
C ASP A 111 -15.54 -11.61 4.89
N PHE A 112 -14.37 -11.37 4.30
CA PHE A 112 -13.11 -12.01 4.70
C PHE A 112 -12.79 -11.76 6.18
N ALA A 113 -12.90 -10.51 6.65
CA ALA A 113 -12.66 -10.17 8.04
C ALA A 113 -13.67 -10.81 9.01
N ALA A 114 -14.91 -11.03 8.57
CA ALA A 114 -15.91 -11.75 9.34
C ALA A 114 -15.57 -13.25 9.43
N ARG A 115 -15.21 -13.89 8.31
CA ARG A 115 -14.78 -15.30 8.28
C ARG A 115 -13.51 -15.55 9.10
N LEU A 116 -12.56 -14.61 9.08
CA LEU A 116 -11.33 -14.69 9.88
C LEU A 116 -11.60 -14.73 11.38
N LYS A 117 -12.71 -14.13 11.87
CA LYS A 117 -13.09 -14.17 13.29
C LYS A 117 -13.62 -15.53 13.72
N SER A 118 -14.16 -16.32 12.80
CA SER A 118 -14.69 -17.67 13.05
C SER A 118 -13.71 -18.79 12.67
N LEU A 119 -12.45 -18.44 12.37
CA LEU A 119 -11.38 -19.37 12.01
C LEU A 119 -11.12 -20.39 13.12
N ASP A 120 -11.03 -21.67 12.77
CA ASP A 120 -10.56 -22.72 13.68
C ASP A 120 -9.04 -22.60 13.88
N LEU A 121 -8.63 -22.17 15.09
CA LEU A 121 -7.23 -21.98 15.45
C LEU A 121 -6.49 -23.29 15.77
N GLU A 122 -7.20 -24.42 15.83
CA GLU A 122 -6.59 -25.75 16.00
C GLU A 122 -6.25 -26.40 14.65
N ASN A 123 -6.77 -25.87 13.54
CA ASN A 123 -6.53 -26.40 12.20
C ASN A 123 -5.39 -25.65 11.47
N PRO A 124 -4.16 -26.20 11.42
CA PRO A 124 -3.02 -25.52 10.80
C PRO A 124 -3.18 -25.30 9.29
N TYR A 125 -3.96 -26.14 8.60
CA TYR A 125 -4.21 -25.97 7.16
C TYR A 125 -5.12 -24.77 6.89
N GLU A 126 -6.12 -24.56 7.74
CA GLU A 126 -7.03 -23.41 7.62
C GLU A 126 -6.29 -22.11 7.93
N ILE A 127 -5.55 -22.06 9.03
CA ILE A 127 -4.67 -20.93 9.37
C ILE A 127 -3.74 -20.59 8.20
N ARG A 128 -3.11 -21.62 7.61
CA ARG A 128 -2.20 -21.43 6.48
C ARG A 128 -2.92 -20.84 5.26
N ALA A 129 -4.10 -21.34 4.92
CA ALA A 129 -4.88 -20.82 3.80
C ALA A 129 -5.24 -19.34 3.98
N TYR A 130 -5.69 -18.93 5.18
CA TYR A 130 -5.98 -17.52 5.45
C TYR A 130 -4.73 -16.65 5.42
N ASN A 131 -3.60 -17.11 5.97
CA ASN A 131 -2.33 -16.38 5.89
C ASN A 131 -1.85 -16.22 4.45
N ASP A 132 -2.00 -17.25 3.61
CA ASP A 132 -1.66 -17.14 2.20
C ASP A 132 -2.57 -16.12 1.50
N GLN A 133 -3.87 -16.06 1.81
CA GLN A 133 -4.76 -15.00 1.28
C GLN A 133 -4.32 -13.59 1.73
N LEU A 134 -3.96 -13.43 3.01
CA LEU A 134 -3.46 -12.16 3.56
C LEU A 134 -2.17 -11.70 2.86
N LEU A 135 -1.23 -12.62 2.62
CA LEU A 135 0.04 -12.32 1.95
C LEU A 135 -0.13 -12.03 0.45
N GLN A 136 -1.03 -12.74 -0.21
CA GLN A 136 -1.22 -12.64 -1.67
C GLN A 136 -2.01 -11.40 -2.08
N LEU A 137 -2.77 -10.78 -1.17
CA LEU A 137 -3.56 -9.59 -1.46
C LEU A 137 -2.71 -8.47 -2.07
N GLU A 138 -1.54 -8.18 -1.49
CA GLU A 138 -0.66 -7.12 -1.99
C GLU A 138 -0.15 -7.42 -3.41
N ARG A 139 0.15 -8.69 -3.68
CA ARG A 139 0.64 -9.16 -4.99
C ARG A 139 -0.42 -9.07 -6.07
N ALA A 140 -1.69 -9.15 -5.71
CA ALA A 140 -2.81 -9.02 -6.65
C ALA A 140 -2.87 -7.63 -7.30
N PHE A 141 -2.16 -6.63 -6.78
CA PHE A 141 -2.05 -5.29 -7.37
C PHE A 141 -0.81 -5.11 -8.27
N LEU A 142 -0.09 -6.17 -8.60
CA LEU A 142 1.06 -6.10 -9.50
C LEU A 142 0.65 -6.32 -10.96
N ASN A 143 0.79 -5.27 -11.77
CA ASN A 143 0.77 -5.37 -13.22
C ASN A 143 2.13 -5.85 -13.74
N PRO A 144 2.23 -7.04 -14.35
CA PRO A 144 3.49 -7.53 -14.89
C PRO A 144 4.06 -6.65 -16.02
N LEU A 145 3.21 -5.87 -16.69
CA LEU A 145 3.62 -4.93 -17.74
C LEU A 145 4.14 -3.59 -17.20
N GLY A 146 4.07 -3.36 -15.89
CA GLY A 146 4.44 -2.08 -15.29
C GLY A 146 3.50 -0.93 -15.68
N GLN A 147 4.02 0.30 -15.64
CA GLN A 147 3.29 1.50 -16.07
C GLN A 147 3.48 1.82 -17.57
N GLY A 148 4.12 0.92 -18.34
CA GLY A 148 4.43 1.13 -19.76
C GLY A 148 5.56 2.14 -20.04
N GLY A 149 6.05 2.13 -21.29
CA GLY A 149 7.24 2.89 -21.69
C GLY A 149 8.49 2.41 -20.94
N ASP A 150 9.32 3.34 -20.49
CA ASP A 150 10.55 3.05 -19.73
C ASP A 150 10.30 2.59 -18.28
N TYR A 151 9.03 2.53 -17.84
CA TYR A 151 8.64 2.26 -16.44
C TYR A 151 8.07 0.85 -16.25
N THR A 152 8.69 -0.15 -16.88
CA THR A 152 8.28 -1.57 -16.79
C THR A 152 8.49 -2.16 -15.39
N ASP A 153 9.40 -1.58 -14.62
CA ASP A 153 9.71 -2.04 -13.26
C ASP A 153 8.72 -1.49 -12.21
N LEU A 154 7.94 -0.47 -12.55
CA LEU A 154 6.90 0.08 -11.67
C LEU A 154 5.61 -0.73 -11.81
N LYS A 155 5.55 -1.87 -11.13
CA LYS A 155 4.48 -2.87 -11.31
C LYS A 155 3.22 -2.61 -10.48
N HIS A 156 3.34 -1.94 -9.34
CA HIS A 156 2.21 -1.81 -8.45
C HIS A 156 1.22 -0.75 -8.95
N VAL A 157 -0.04 -1.15 -9.22
CA VAL A 157 -1.04 -0.29 -9.89
C VAL A 157 -1.64 0.79 -9.00
N VAL A 158 -1.68 0.57 -7.68
CA VAL A 158 -2.15 1.56 -6.70
C VAL A 158 -1.00 2.49 -6.29
N TYR A 159 0.12 1.92 -5.83
CA TYR A 159 1.26 2.66 -5.30
C TYR A 159 2.48 2.60 -6.20
N ALA A 160 2.72 3.67 -6.94
CA ALA A 160 4.00 3.91 -7.60
C ALA A 160 4.14 5.42 -7.88
N PRO A 161 5.37 5.91 -8.16
CA PRO A 161 5.55 7.29 -8.58
C PRO A 161 4.72 7.58 -9.84
N ALA A 162 4.06 8.74 -9.86
CA ALA A 162 3.46 9.29 -11.08
C ALA A 162 4.55 9.90 -11.96
N LYS A 163 4.39 9.81 -13.29
CA LYS A 163 5.39 10.29 -14.26
C LYS A 163 5.34 11.80 -14.42
N ILE A 164 4.14 12.38 -14.40
CA ILE A 164 3.93 13.80 -14.69
C ILE A 164 3.84 14.61 -13.40
N ASN A 165 3.18 14.09 -12.37
CA ASN A 165 3.01 14.80 -11.11
C ASN A 165 3.39 13.96 -9.89
N LEU A 166 4.68 13.96 -9.57
CA LEU A 166 5.28 13.27 -8.42
C LEU A 166 4.66 13.66 -7.07
N TYR A 167 3.93 14.78 -6.99
CA TYR A 167 3.37 15.32 -5.75
C TYR A 167 1.84 15.28 -5.64
N ALA A 168 1.10 14.88 -6.69
CA ALA A 168 -0.37 14.98 -6.69
C ALA A 168 -1.12 13.65 -6.64
N ALA A 169 -0.46 12.52 -6.87
CA ALA A 169 -1.12 11.22 -6.85
C ALA A 169 -0.86 10.50 -5.52
N ASP A 170 -1.85 10.53 -4.62
CA ASP A 170 -1.90 9.65 -3.44
C ASP A 170 -2.15 8.17 -3.81
N GLY A 171 -2.37 7.88 -5.08
CA GLY A 171 -2.45 6.55 -5.67
C GLY A 171 -2.90 6.59 -7.14
N PHE A 172 -2.93 5.43 -7.79
CA PHE A 172 -3.26 5.24 -9.20
C PHE A 172 -2.46 6.15 -10.15
N PRO A 173 -1.11 6.11 -10.12
CA PRO A 173 -0.25 7.05 -10.83
C PRO A 173 -0.54 7.14 -12.33
N SER A 174 -0.67 6.01 -13.02
CA SER A 174 -0.92 5.99 -14.46
C SER A 174 -2.29 6.57 -14.84
N LEU A 175 -3.31 6.36 -14.01
CA LEU A 175 -4.62 6.98 -14.20
C LEU A 175 -4.57 8.49 -13.91
N SER A 176 -3.82 8.91 -12.88
CA SER A 176 -3.59 10.32 -12.58
C SER A 176 -2.89 11.04 -13.74
N ASP A 177 -1.83 10.45 -14.28
CA ASP A 177 -1.10 10.98 -15.45
C ASP A 177 -2.01 11.09 -16.68
N ALA A 178 -2.87 10.09 -16.93
CA ALA A 178 -3.84 10.10 -18.02
C ALA A 178 -4.88 11.23 -17.86
N ILE A 179 -5.36 11.45 -16.64
CA ILE A 179 -6.30 12.54 -16.32
C ILE A 179 -5.64 13.90 -16.52
N VAL A 180 -4.40 14.08 -16.04
CA VAL A 180 -3.63 15.33 -16.21
C VAL A 180 -3.37 15.62 -17.69
N SER A 181 -3.11 14.59 -18.48
CA SER A 181 -2.86 14.71 -19.92
C SER A 181 -4.14 14.89 -20.75
N ASP A 182 -5.33 14.76 -20.13
CA ASP A 182 -6.63 14.88 -20.78
C ASP A 182 -6.85 13.90 -21.97
N ASP A 183 -6.13 12.78 -21.98
CA ASP A 183 -6.29 11.75 -23.02
C ASP A 183 -7.42 10.79 -22.65
N SER A 184 -8.60 11.02 -23.23
CA SER A 184 -9.80 10.20 -22.95
C SER A 184 -9.62 8.71 -23.25
N ARG A 185 -8.79 8.33 -24.23
CA ARG A 185 -8.54 6.93 -24.54
C ARG A 185 -7.67 6.30 -23.47
N GLU A 186 -6.63 7.01 -23.04
CA GLU A 186 -5.74 6.51 -21.99
C GLU A 186 -6.43 6.47 -20.63
N ILE A 187 -7.29 7.44 -20.31
CA ILE A 187 -8.14 7.42 -19.12
C ILE A 187 -8.99 6.15 -19.10
N ALA A 188 -9.70 5.85 -20.19
CA ALA A 188 -10.53 4.65 -20.29
C ALA A 188 -9.71 3.35 -20.16
N ASN A 189 -8.53 3.31 -20.80
CA ASN A 189 -7.61 2.18 -20.72
C ASN A 189 -7.12 1.95 -19.27
N GLN A 190 -6.65 3.01 -18.59
CA GLN A 190 -6.15 2.92 -17.23
C GLN A 190 -7.25 2.57 -16.22
N ILE A 191 -8.49 3.06 -16.41
CA ILE A 191 -9.64 2.63 -15.60
C ILE A 191 -9.88 1.14 -15.75
N ALA A 192 -9.84 0.61 -16.98
CA ALA A 192 -10.03 -0.82 -17.22
C ALA A 192 -8.94 -1.65 -16.54
N ILE A 193 -7.67 -1.23 -16.66
CA ILE A 193 -6.52 -1.89 -16.02
C ILE A 193 -6.68 -1.89 -14.50
N VAL A 194 -6.87 -0.73 -13.87
CA VAL A 194 -6.99 -0.63 -12.41
C VAL A 194 -8.21 -1.42 -11.91
N THR A 195 -9.34 -1.33 -12.61
CA THR A 195 -10.55 -2.10 -12.29
C THR A 195 -10.29 -3.61 -12.35
N TYR A 196 -9.55 -4.07 -13.35
CA TYR A 196 -9.16 -5.48 -13.48
C TYR A 196 -8.35 -5.95 -12.27
N PHE A 197 -7.34 -5.20 -11.85
CA PHE A 197 -6.51 -5.57 -10.70
C PHE A 197 -7.27 -5.47 -9.37
N VAL A 198 -8.14 -4.48 -9.16
CA VAL A 198 -9.01 -4.41 -7.98
C VAL A 198 -9.94 -5.64 -7.91
N ARG A 199 -10.50 -6.06 -9.05
CA ARG A 199 -11.31 -7.30 -9.12
C ARG A 199 -10.48 -8.56 -8.93
N GLY A 200 -9.23 -8.58 -9.38
CA GLY A 200 -8.28 -9.65 -9.10
C GLY A 200 -7.99 -9.79 -7.61
N ALA A 201 -7.70 -8.67 -6.94
CA ALA A 201 -7.51 -8.60 -5.49
C ALA A 201 -8.77 -8.99 -4.70
N LEU A 202 -9.96 -8.65 -5.21
CA LEU A 202 -11.21 -9.15 -4.66
C LEU A 202 -11.26 -10.69 -4.72
N ALA A 203 -10.91 -11.27 -5.87
CA ALA A 203 -10.96 -12.71 -6.07
C ALA A 203 -10.02 -13.47 -5.11
N THR A 204 -8.88 -12.89 -4.72
CA THR A 204 -7.98 -13.54 -3.75
C THR A 204 -8.58 -13.66 -2.34
N LEU A 205 -9.60 -12.86 -2.01
CA LEU A 205 -10.25 -12.84 -0.70
C LEU A 205 -11.55 -13.65 -0.65
N LYS A 206 -11.99 -14.24 -1.77
CA LYS A 206 -13.17 -15.10 -1.79
C LYS A 206 -12.89 -16.41 -1.04
N GLU A 207 -13.96 -17.03 -0.54
CA GLU A 207 -13.88 -18.36 0.04
C GLU A 207 -13.47 -19.37 -1.04
N PHE A 208 -12.57 -20.29 -0.68
CA PHE A 208 -12.32 -21.46 -1.49
C PHE A 208 -13.52 -22.39 -1.31
N ASN A 209 -14.42 -22.46 -2.30
CA ASN A 209 -15.42 -23.52 -2.31
C ASN A 209 -14.66 -24.84 -2.20
N ASN A 210 -14.96 -25.60 -1.15
CA ASN A 210 -14.38 -26.91 -0.89
C ASN A 210 -14.28 -27.70 -2.21
N PHE A 211 -13.07 -28.17 -2.54
CA PHE A 211 -12.95 -29.33 -3.41
C PHE A 211 -13.63 -30.48 -2.65
N SER A 212 -14.94 -30.60 -2.81
CA SER A 212 -15.69 -31.79 -2.40
C SER A 212 -15.16 -32.94 -3.26
N SER A 213 -14.19 -33.64 -2.69
CA SER A 213 -13.77 -35.00 -3.06
C SER A 213 -14.91 -35.98 -2.86
#